data_AF-A0A9D7GKF5-F1
#
_entry.id   AF-A0A9D7GKF5-F1
#
_cell.length_a   1.000
_cell.length_b   1.000
_cell.length_c   1.000
_cell.angle_alpha   90.00
_cell.angle_beta   90.00
_cell.angle_gamma   90.00
#
_symmetry.space_group_name_H-M   'P 1'
#
loop_
_entity.id
_entity.type
_entity.pdbx_description
1 polymer ?
#
loop_
_entity_poly.entity_id
_entity_poly.type
_entity_poly.pdbx_seq_one_letter_code
_entity_poly.pdbx_strand_id
1 'polypeptide(L)'
;MKLSIFFYSSIFLLFLTSSCSSPKKAESPKKEVYTTYKPLPSQVVLHYRLDKKIIRDTFNNAIAEIFKESFSIPDYDVKINFYKTNDANIEIEGKSVLVNIPVGILVEKNTMLVDFKAKGVVELTFITKFEMDSLWNFTSKTDLSYYKWLEKPVLKMGGLQIPIEPLSDVIISKSKAMIVESIDDAIIENFTIKSTIQKSIQVFKEPIQLDPENGGYLTLTPSVIKLTSLKNSKLHSSGKIVFDLQSLFSTNKPVIHPGLLKTPALRWVENVNDTTVLRLVTQINMMDINALVRKNFDGKEFSSQGKSFTMSNILINCDYENIRFVTDIKGDANGTLILTGKPKYDKKSNTFKTENIDIAFKTKK
;
A
#
# COMPACT_ATOMS: atom_id res chain seq x y z
N MET A 1 68.74 -83.92 -44.92
CA MET A 1 69.39 -83.39 -46.14
C MET A 1 68.75 -82.04 -46.43
N LYS A 2 69.53 -80.95 -46.46
CA LYS A 2 69.06 -79.58 -46.73
C LYS A 2 68.55 -79.47 -48.18
N LEU A 3 67.44 -78.76 -48.41
CA LEU A 3 67.39 -77.71 -49.45
C LEU A 3 66.16 -76.80 -49.30
N SER A 4 66.41 -75.54 -49.66
CA SER A 4 65.58 -74.35 -49.63
C SER A 4 64.50 -74.32 -50.73
N ILE A 5 63.44 -73.52 -50.58
CA ILE A 5 63.09 -72.36 -51.44
C ILE A 5 61.63 -71.91 -51.24
N PHE A 6 61.49 -70.59 -51.15
CA PHE A 6 60.32 -69.70 -51.09
C PHE A 6 59.16 -70.04 -52.06
N PHE A 7 57.91 -69.76 -51.65
CA PHE A 7 57.08 -68.77 -52.35
C PHE A 7 55.86 -68.28 -51.55
N TYR A 8 55.60 -66.99 -51.72
CA TYR A 8 54.57 -66.13 -51.13
C TYR A 8 53.12 -66.61 -51.33
N SER A 9 52.25 -66.38 -50.34
CA SER A 9 50.85 -66.06 -50.61
C SER A 9 50.22 -65.21 -49.50
N SER A 10 50.04 -63.93 -49.82
CA SER A 10 49.07 -62.94 -49.33
C SER A 10 48.24 -63.30 -48.09
N ILE A 11 48.63 -62.74 -46.94
CA ILE A 11 47.69 -62.41 -45.86
C ILE A 11 47.05 -61.07 -46.21
N PHE A 12 45.79 -61.13 -46.66
CA PHE A 12 44.92 -59.98 -46.84
C PHE A 12 44.28 -59.67 -45.48
N LEU A 13 44.97 -58.84 -44.67
CA LEU A 13 44.42 -58.33 -43.42
C LEU A 13 43.48 -57.17 -43.76
N LEU A 14 42.18 -57.44 -43.77
CA LEU A 14 41.12 -56.44 -43.88
C LEU A 14 41.20 -55.49 -42.67
N PHE A 15 41.85 -54.34 -42.86
CA PHE A 15 41.68 -53.18 -41.98
C PHE A 15 40.26 -52.63 -42.19
N LEU A 16 39.35 -52.98 -41.27
CA LEU A 16 38.11 -52.25 -41.08
C LEU A 16 38.46 -50.87 -40.52
N THR A 17 38.64 -49.88 -41.40
CA THR A 17 38.68 -48.47 -40.99
C THR A 17 37.25 -48.03 -40.68
N SER A 18 36.83 -48.24 -39.45
CA SER A 18 35.67 -47.58 -38.86
C SER A 18 35.99 -46.10 -38.76
N SER A 19 35.61 -45.32 -39.78
CA SER A 19 35.59 -43.86 -39.68
C SER A 19 34.50 -43.49 -38.66
N CYS A 20 34.90 -43.39 -37.40
CA CYS A 20 34.06 -42.92 -36.32
C CYS A 20 33.93 -41.40 -36.49
N SER A 21 32.92 -40.95 -37.22
CA SER A 21 32.54 -39.54 -37.26
C SER A 21 32.22 -39.11 -35.83
N SER A 22 33.02 -38.22 -35.26
CA SER A 22 32.76 -37.68 -33.92
C SER A 22 31.30 -37.17 -33.87
N PRO A 23 30.50 -37.56 -32.86
CA PRO A 23 29.15 -37.03 -32.74
C PRO A 23 29.24 -35.52 -32.67
N LYS A 24 28.54 -34.81 -33.56
CA LYS A 24 28.39 -33.36 -33.51
C LYS A 24 27.94 -33.03 -32.09
N LYS A 25 28.82 -32.39 -31.33
CA LYS A 25 28.54 -31.89 -29.98
C LYS A 25 27.32 -30.99 -30.12
N ALA A 26 26.18 -31.44 -29.61
CA ALA A 26 24.99 -30.61 -29.56
C ALA A 26 25.39 -29.31 -28.84
N GLU A 27 25.25 -28.17 -29.50
CA GLU A 27 25.35 -26.88 -28.83
C GLU A 27 24.32 -26.91 -27.70
N SER A 28 24.82 -26.90 -26.46
CA SER A 28 23.99 -26.69 -25.29
C SER A 28 23.17 -25.42 -25.52
N PRO A 29 21.84 -25.42 -25.29
CA PRO A 29 21.02 -24.25 -25.50
C PRO A 29 21.65 -23.06 -24.78
N LYS A 30 21.86 -21.96 -25.51
CA LYS A 30 22.38 -20.70 -24.96
C LYS A 30 21.57 -20.39 -23.70
N LYS A 31 22.25 -20.32 -22.55
CA LYS A 31 21.65 -19.99 -21.26
C LYS A 31 20.83 -18.71 -21.44
N GLU A 32 19.52 -18.82 -21.24
CA GLU A 32 18.59 -17.70 -21.30
C GLU A 32 19.03 -16.65 -20.25
N VAL A 33 19.53 -15.50 -20.70
CA VAL A 33 19.87 -14.39 -19.81
C VAL A 33 18.56 -13.68 -19.47
N TYR A 34 17.94 -14.02 -18.34
CA TYR A 34 16.81 -13.26 -17.82
C TYR A 34 17.32 -11.87 -17.42
N THR A 35 17.04 -10.84 -18.22
CA THR A 35 17.19 -9.46 -17.75
C THR A 35 16.20 -9.25 -16.62
N THR A 36 16.70 -9.16 -15.39
CA THR A 36 15.89 -8.72 -14.25
C THR A 36 15.46 -7.28 -14.51
N TYR A 37 14.21 -7.09 -14.88
CA TYR A 37 13.63 -5.75 -15.05
C TYR A 37 13.78 -4.99 -13.73
N LYS A 38 14.40 -3.81 -13.77
CA LYS A 38 14.45 -2.92 -12.60
C LYS A 38 13.02 -2.49 -12.29
N PRO A 39 12.48 -2.80 -11.10
CA PRO A 39 11.11 -2.40 -10.76
C PRO A 39 11.00 -0.88 -10.83
N LEU A 40 10.02 -0.40 -11.60
CA LEU A 40 9.71 1.02 -11.68
C LEU A 40 8.76 1.37 -10.52
N PRO A 41 9.18 2.24 -9.58
CA PRO A 41 8.34 2.56 -8.44
C PRO A 41 7.07 3.27 -8.90
N SER A 42 5.94 2.79 -8.42
CA SER A 42 4.63 3.43 -8.52
C SER A 42 4.29 4.10 -7.18
N GLN A 43 3.43 5.10 -7.24
CA GLN A 43 2.97 5.83 -6.08
C GLN A 43 1.46 6.00 -6.15
N VAL A 44 0.74 5.57 -5.11
CA VAL A 44 -0.70 5.79 -4.96
C VAL A 44 -0.92 6.71 -3.77
N VAL A 45 -1.64 7.81 -3.98
CA VAL A 45 -1.95 8.80 -2.96
C VAL A 45 -3.43 8.70 -2.61
N LEU A 46 -3.73 8.44 -1.34
CA LEU A 46 -5.07 8.47 -0.77
C LEU A 46 -5.20 9.65 0.19
N HIS A 47 -6.36 10.31 0.19
CA HIS A 47 -6.65 11.40 1.10
C HIS A 47 -7.53 10.90 2.24
N TYR A 48 -7.28 11.37 3.44
CA TYR A 48 -8.13 11.07 4.59
C TYR A 48 -8.43 12.33 5.39
N ARG A 49 -9.53 12.29 6.14
CA ARG A 49 -10.00 13.38 7.00
C ARG A 49 -10.32 12.83 8.38
N LEU A 50 -9.97 13.60 9.40
CA LEU A 50 -10.38 13.39 10.78
C LEU A 50 -11.41 14.47 11.11
N ASP A 51 -12.62 14.03 11.46
CA ASP A 51 -13.70 14.93 11.84
C ASP A 51 -13.51 15.40 13.29
N LYS A 52 -13.37 16.72 13.47
CA LYS A 52 -13.17 17.31 14.80
C LYS A 52 -14.39 17.13 15.69
N LYS A 53 -15.60 17.13 15.10
CA LYS A 53 -16.85 16.98 15.85
C LYS A 53 -16.93 15.60 16.48
N ILE A 54 -16.57 14.54 15.74
CA ILE A 54 -16.63 13.16 16.26
C ILE A 54 -15.69 13.01 17.46
N ILE A 55 -14.42 13.42 17.32
CA ILE A 55 -13.43 13.37 18.41
C ILE A 55 -13.90 14.19 19.62
N ARG A 56 -14.43 15.40 19.36
CA ARG A 56 -14.97 16.28 20.38
C ARG A 56 -16.14 15.65 21.11
N ASP A 57 -17.06 15.00 20.40
CA ASP A 57 -18.25 14.39 21.00
C ASP A 57 -17.84 13.16 21.85
N THR A 58 -16.94 12.29 21.37
CA THR A 58 -16.39 11.17 22.16
C THR A 58 -15.71 11.66 23.43
N PHE A 59 -14.82 12.65 23.31
CA PHE A 59 -14.14 13.23 24.46
C PHE A 59 -15.11 13.84 25.48
N ASN A 60 -16.07 14.64 25.00
CA ASN A 60 -17.06 15.30 25.85
C ASN A 60 -17.97 14.30 26.58
N ASN A 61 -18.28 13.15 25.96
CA ASN A 61 -19.05 12.08 26.58
C ASN A 61 -18.23 11.35 27.67
N ALA A 62 -16.97 11.03 27.39
CA ALA A 62 -16.07 10.40 28.37
C ALA A 62 -15.89 11.29 29.61
N ILE A 63 -15.65 12.60 29.41
CA ILE A 63 -15.52 13.56 30.51
C ILE A 63 -16.82 13.72 31.30
N ALA A 64 -17.97 13.75 30.62
CA ALA A 64 -19.26 13.87 31.31
C ALA A 64 -19.53 12.69 32.25
N GLU A 65 -19.05 11.48 31.90
CA GLU A 65 -19.15 10.31 32.77
C GLU A 65 -18.24 10.45 34.00
N ILE A 66 -16.97 10.80 33.79
CA ILE A 66 -15.98 10.94 34.88
C ILE A 66 -16.38 12.05 35.87
N PHE A 67 -16.99 13.13 35.40
CA PHE A 67 -17.44 14.23 36.24
C PHE A 67 -18.66 13.91 37.11
N LYS A 68 -19.30 12.75 36.97
CA LYS A 68 -20.34 12.30 37.91
C LYS A 68 -19.76 11.92 39.27
N GLU A 69 -18.49 11.58 39.32
CA GLU A 69 -17.81 11.20 40.55
C GLU A 69 -17.40 12.42 41.37
N SER A 70 -17.52 12.30 42.69
CA SER A 70 -17.11 13.32 43.64
C SER A 70 -15.83 12.91 44.36
N PHE A 71 -14.92 13.86 44.57
CA PHE A 71 -13.61 13.60 45.14
C PHE A 71 -13.46 14.29 46.49
N SER A 72 -13.06 13.54 47.52
CA SER A 72 -12.71 14.12 48.81
C SER A 72 -11.22 14.47 48.84
N ILE A 73 -10.89 15.62 49.45
CA ILE A 73 -9.52 15.97 49.85
C ILE A 73 -9.47 15.93 51.38
N PRO A 74 -9.01 14.81 51.98
CA PRO A 74 -9.03 14.62 53.43
C PRO A 74 -8.27 15.71 54.20
N ASP A 75 -7.10 16.12 53.69
CA ASP A 75 -6.23 17.12 54.33
C ASP A 75 -6.93 18.47 54.56
N TYR A 76 -7.97 18.77 53.79
CA TYR A 76 -8.72 20.02 53.87
C TYR A 76 -10.18 19.85 54.30
N ASP A 77 -10.63 18.60 54.47
CA ASP A 77 -12.03 18.21 54.73
C ASP A 77 -12.99 18.86 53.73
N VAL A 78 -12.67 18.74 52.43
CA VAL A 78 -13.50 19.25 51.34
C VAL A 78 -13.87 18.17 50.35
N LYS A 79 -15.07 18.29 49.80
CA LYS A 79 -15.58 17.49 48.69
C LYS A 79 -15.59 18.37 47.43
N ILE A 80 -15.09 17.84 46.32
CA ILE A 80 -15.07 18.51 45.03
C ILE A 80 -15.93 17.73 44.05
N ASN A 81 -16.80 18.45 43.35
CA ASN A 81 -17.54 17.94 42.21
C ASN A 81 -17.12 18.74 40.98
N PHE A 82 -16.79 18.04 39.90
CA PHE A 82 -16.49 18.66 38.61
C PHE A 82 -17.74 18.65 37.74
N TYR A 83 -17.87 19.63 36.86
CA TYR A 83 -18.94 19.65 35.87
C TYR A 83 -18.49 20.37 34.61
N LYS A 84 -19.08 20.01 33.48
CA LYS A 84 -18.83 20.71 32.21
C LYS A 84 -19.56 22.05 32.22
N THR A 85 -18.87 23.12 31.85
CA THR A 85 -19.52 24.41 31.59
C THR A 85 -19.85 24.57 30.11
N ASN A 86 -18.99 24.09 29.21
CA ASN A 86 -19.16 24.04 27.77
C ASN A 86 -18.49 22.78 27.18
N ASP A 87 -18.71 22.54 25.89
CA ASP A 87 -17.94 21.54 25.14
C ASP A 87 -16.49 22.00 24.95
N ALA A 88 -15.57 21.03 24.93
CA ALA A 88 -14.19 21.29 24.60
C ALA A 88 -14.01 21.75 23.14
N ASN A 89 -13.04 22.63 22.92
CA ASN A 89 -12.55 22.97 21.58
C ASN A 89 -11.38 22.06 21.22
N ILE A 90 -11.35 21.56 19.98
CA ILE A 90 -10.32 20.64 19.49
C ILE A 90 -9.73 21.15 18.18
N GLU A 91 -8.43 21.34 18.17
CA GLU A 91 -7.64 21.67 17.00
C GLU A 91 -6.61 20.57 16.73
N ILE A 92 -6.43 20.19 15.47
CA ILE A 92 -5.51 19.10 15.10
C ILE A 92 -4.62 19.57 13.97
N GLU A 93 -3.32 19.64 14.24
CA GLU A 93 -2.32 20.11 13.29
C GLU A 93 -1.02 19.31 13.43
N GLY A 94 -0.42 18.97 12.30
CA GLY A 94 0.79 18.17 12.25
C GLY A 94 0.58 16.81 12.88
N LYS A 95 1.28 16.59 14.00
CA LYS A 95 1.17 15.40 14.85
C LYS A 95 0.68 15.74 16.26
N SER A 96 -0.13 16.78 16.38
CA SER A 96 -0.58 17.28 17.66
C SER A 96 -2.07 17.60 17.67
N VAL A 97 -2.68 17.36 18.83
CA VAL A 97 -4.05 17.73 19.14
C VAL A 97 -3.99 18.74 20.28
N LEU A 98 -4.62 19.89 20.09
CA LEU A 98 -4.82 20.90 21.11
C LEU A 98 -6.27 20.78 21.60
N VAL A 99 -6.43 20.60 22.91
CA VAL A 99 -7.74 20.52 23.56
C VAL A 99 -7.86 21.64 24.58
N ASN A 100 -8.86 22.51 24.42
CA ASN A 100 -9.21 23.55 25.38
C ASN A 100 -10.54 23.19 26.02
N ILE A 101 -10.56 22.99 27.34
CA ILE A 101 -11.76 22.61 28.08
C ILE A 101 -11.97 23.53 29.29
N PRO A 102 -13.12 24.21 29.39
CA PRO A 102 -13.52 24.87 30.62
C PRO A 102 -14.19 23.87 31.58
N VAL A 103 -13.64 23.76 32.78
CA VAL A 103 -14.10 22.85 33.84
C VAL A 103 -14.69 23.67 34.98
N GLY A 104 -15.95 23.40 35.29
CA GLY A 104 -16.63 23.92 36.47
C GLY A 104 -16.28 23.08 37.70
N ILE A 105 -16.10 23.76 38.83
CA ILE A 105 -15.68 23.17 40.09
C ILE A 105 -16.64 23.63 41.18
N LEU A 106 -17.23 22.69 41.90
CA LEU A 106 -18.00 22.93 43.10
C LEU A 106 -17.25 22.34 44.29
N VAL A 107 -16.75 23.21 45.17
CA VAL A 107 -16.11 22.83 46.44
C VAL A 107 -17.15 22.92 47.54
N GLU A 108 -17.34 21.82 48.26
CA GLU A 108 -18.25 21.71 49.40
C GLU A 108 -17.44 21.37 50.65
N LYS A 109 -17.67 22.09 51.75
CA LYS A 109 -17.07 21.82 53.04
C LYS A 109 -18.17 21.76 54.09
N ASN A 110 -18.36 20.60 54.70
CA ASN A 110 -19.33 20.45 55.77
C ASN A 110 -18.62 20.72 57.10
N THR A 111 -19.19 21.56 57.95
CA THR A 111 -18.70 21.76 59.31
C THR A 111 -19.83 21.47 60.29
N MET A 112 -19.53 21.33 61.58
CA MET A 112 -20.56 21.05 62.60
C MET A 112 -21.66 22.12 62.69
N LEU A 113 -21.44 23.32 62.15
CA LEU A 113 -22.33 24.47 62.28
C LEU A 113 -22.89 24.96 60.93
N VAL A 114 -22.10 24.89 59.86
CA VAL A 114 -22.45 25.47 58.54
C VAL A 114 -21.84 24.65 57.40
N ASP A 115 -22.61 24.40 56.35
CA ASP A 115 -22.11 23.87 55.08
C ASP A 115 -21.68 25.01 54.15
N PHE A 116 -20.47 24.95 53.64
CA PHE A 116 -19.91 25.95 52.75
C PHE A 116 -19.83 25.43 51.31
N LYS A 117 -20.16 26.29 50.35
CA LYS A 117 -20.03 26.00 48.92
C LYS A 117 -19.29 27.12 48.22
N ALA A 118 -18.31 26.76 47.39
CA ALA A 118 -17.64 27.68 46.47
C ALA A 118 -17.70 27.12 45.05
N LYS A 119 -17.94 28.01 44.08
CA LYS A 119 -17.93 27.68 42.65
C LYS A 119 -16.78 28.39 41.98
N GLY A 120 -16.11 27.69 41.08
CA GLY A 120 -15.12 28.28 40.19
C GLY A 120 -15.13 27.61 38.82
N VAL A 121 -14.45 28.25 37.89
CA VAL A 121 -14.27 27.76 36.53
C VAL A 121 -12.81 27.92 36.15
N VAL A 122 -12.19 26.83 35.70
CA VAL A 122 -10.84 26.83 35.18
C VAL A 122 -10.85 26.38 33.72
N GLU A 123 -10.16 27.12 32.87
CA GLU A 123 -9.84 26.69 31.51
C GLU A 123 -8.53 25.92 31.52
N LEU A 124 -8.56 24.69 31.00
CA LEU A 124 -7.42 23.81 30.89
C LEU A 124 -7.07 23.61 29.42
N THR A 125 -5.78 23.76 29.08
CA THR A 125 -5.25 23.57 27.73
C THR A 125 -4.30 22.38 27.72
N PHE A 126 -4.68 21.34 27.01
CA PHE A 126 -3.89 20.13 26.83
C PHE A 126 -3.30 20.07 25.44
N ILE A 127 -2.08 19.54 25.35
CA ILE A 127 -1.43 19.21 24.08
C ILE A 127 -1.17 17.72 24.08
N THR A 128 -1.76 17.03 23.13
CA THR A 128 -1.47 15.63 22.83
C THR A 128 -0.53 15.55 21.65
N LYS A 129 0.59 14.84 21.81
CA LYS A 129 1.44 14.45 20.69
C LYS A 129 1.13 12.99 20.35
N PHE A 130 0.95 12.70 19.08
CA PHE A 130 0.71 11.33 18.62
C PHE A 130 1.74 10.91 17.57
N GLU A 131 1.97 9.60 17.49
CA GLU A 131 2.95 9.01 16.58
C GLU A 131 2.45 7.65 16.11
N MET A 132 2.88 7.25 14.91
CA MET A 132 2.69 5.90 14.41
C MET A 132 4.03 5.35 13.97
N ASP A 133 4.46 4.26 14.60
CA ASP A 133 5.77 3.67 14.32
C ASP A 133 5.79 2.85 13.02
N SER A 134 6.96 2.33 12.67
CA SER A 134 7.15 1.52 11.46
C SER A 134 6.37 0.21 11.44
N LEU A 135 5.94 -0.27 12.62
CA LEU A 135 5.15 -1.48 12.84
C LEU A 135 3.64 -1.18 13.02
N TRP A 136 3.25 0.07 12.79
CA TRP A 136 1.87 0.57 12.87
C TRP A 136 1.28 0.57 14.28
N ASN A 137 2.15 0.66 15.30
CA ASN A 137 1.72 0.95 16.65
C ASN A 137 1.45 2.44 16.75
N PHE A 138 0.22 2.77 17.16
CA PHE A 138 -0.18 4.13 17.44
C PHE A 138 0.09 4.42 18.91
N THR A 139 0.68 5.57 19.19
CA THR A 139 0.91 6.04 20.55
C THR A 139 0.51 7.50 20.63
N SER A 140 -0.05 7.90 21.77
CA SER A 140 -0.31 9.29 22.11
C SER A 140 0.25 9.58 23.50
N LYS A 141 0.59 10.84 23.73
CA LYS A 141 0.96 11.34 25.03
C LYS A 141 0.35 12.72 25.22
N THR A 142 -0.52 12.85 26.22
CA THR A 142 -1.18 14.10 26.56
C THR A 142 -0.54 14.75 27.77
N ASP A 143 -0.25 16.05 27.67
CA ASP A 143 0.26 16.88 28.75
C ASP A 143 -0.62 18.12 28.94
N LEU A 144 -0.87 18.52 30.20
CA LEU A 144 -1.46 19.82 30.51
C LEU A 144 -0.40 20.89 30.23
N SER A 145 -0.61 21.68 29.18
CA SER A 145 0.34 22.72 28.76
C SER A 145 0.12 24.03 29.50
N TYR A 146 -1.14 24.38 29.80
CA TYR A 146 -1.49 25.65 30.41
C TYR A 146 -2.85 25.55 31.12
N TYR A 147 -3.05 26.38 32.15
CA TYR A 147 -4.36 26.57 32.78
C TYR A 147 -4.59 28.02 33.15
N LYS A 148 -5.85 28.44 33.17
CA LYS A 148 -6.28 29.77 33.59
C LYS A 148 -7.58 29.70 34.37
N TRP A 149 -7.59 30.27 35.56
CA TRP A 149 -8.84 30.49 36.28
C TRP A 149 -9.66 31.58 35.58
N LEU A 150 -10.85 31.21 35.10
CA LEU A 150 -11.84 32.16 34.61
C LEU A 150 -12.62 32.75 35.80
N GLU A 151 -12.93 31.91 36.78
CA GLU A 151 -13.52 32.28 38.06
C GLU A 151 -12.86 31.46 39.17
N LYS A 152 -12.18 32.11 40.11
CA LYS A 152 -11.59 31.41 41.27
C LYS A 152 -12.69 31.06 42.26
N PRO A 153 -12.75 29.82 42.78
CA PRO A 153 -13.67 29.52 43.86
C PRO A 153 -13.27 30.32 45.11
N VAL A 154 -14.24 30.90 45.81
CA VAL A 154 -14.00 31.65 47.04
C VAL A 154 -15.00 31.20 48.09
N LEU A 155 -14.51 30.72 49.24
CA LEU A 155 -15.34 30.39 50.38
C LEU A 155 -15.64 31.67 51.16
N LYS A 156 -16.92 32.05 51.25
CA LYS A 156 -17.38 33.20 52.03
C LYS A 156 -17.78 32.73 53.43
N MET A 157 -17.07 33.20 54.45
CA MET A 157 -17.36 32.94 55.87
C MET A 157 -17.72 34.25 56.57
N GLY A 158 -19.01 34.54 56.77
CA GLY A 158 -19.44 35.65 57.63
C GLY A 158 -18.76 37.00 57.37
N GLY A 159 -18.47 37.34 56.10
CA GLY A 159 -17.75 38.56 55.70
C GLY A 159 -16.25 38.39 55.40
N LEU A 160 -15.64 37.28 55.82
CA LEU A 160 -14.25 36.90 55.52
C LEU A 160 -14.20 36.06 54.23
N GLN A 161 -13.33 36.42 53.28
CA GLN A 161 -13.03 35.60 52.10
C GLN A 161 -11.78 34.77 52.39
N ILE A 162 -11.88 33.44 52.35
CA ILE A 162 -10.70 32.57 52.46
C ILE A 162 -10.18 32.27 51.05
N PRO A 163 -8.97 32.72 50.69
CA PRO A 163 -8.32 32.34 49.45
C PRO A 163 -7.98 30.84 49.49
N ILE A 164 -8.36 30.13 48.45
CA ILE A 164 -8.18 28.67 48.34
C ILE A 164 -6.96 28.30 47.49
N GLU A 165 -5.91 29.12 47.54
CA GLU A 165 -4.68 28.91 46.77
C GLU A 165 -4.08 27.50 46.97
N PRO A 166 -4.03 26.92 48.20
CA PRO A 166 -3.54 25.56 48.40
C PRO A 166 -4.43 24.48 47.78
N LEU A 167 -5.75 24.70 47.73
CA LEU A 167 -6.69 23.79 47.08
C LEU A 167 -6.63 23.88 45.56
N SER A 168 -6.19 25.02 45.03
CA SER A 168 -6.13 25.26 43.59
C SER A 168 -5.19 24.26 42.93
N ASP A 169 -3.98 24.06 43.46
CA ASP A 169 -3.01 23.11 42.89
C ASP A 169 -3.50 21.66 42.95
N VAL A 170 -4.17 21.27 44.04
CA VAL A 170 -4.78 19.94 44.18
C VAL A 170 -5.90 19.75 43.16
N ILE A 171 -6.75 20.76 42.98
CA ILE A 171 -7.83 20.74 41.98
C ILE A 171 -7.24 20.59 40.58
N ILE A 172 -6.25 21.41 40.20
CA ILE A 172 -5.61 21.33 38.88
C ILE A 172 -4.96 19.97 38.67
N SER A 173 -4.24 19.44 39.67
CA SER A 173 -3.59 18.13 39.57
C SER A 173 -4.60 16.99 39.39
N LYS A 174 -5.74 17.03 40.09
CA LYS A 174 -6.80 16.02 39.96
C LYS A 174 -7.52 16.13 38.62
N SER A 175 -7.87 17.35 38.19
CA SER A 175 -8.45 17.59 36.86
C SER A 175 -7.52 17.10 35.75
N LYS A 176 -6.21 17.39 35.85
CA LYS A 176 -5.20 16.90 34.91
C LYS A 176 -5.22 15.38 34.82
N ALA A 177 -5.12 14.68 35.95
CA ALA A 177 -5.03 13.22 35.97
C ALA A 177 -6.22 12.55 35.26
N MET A 178 -7.44 13.04 35.52
CA MET A 178 -8.65 12.51 34.90
C MET A 178 -8.76 12.82 33.41
N ILE A 179 -8.45 14.06 33.02
CA ILE A 179 -8.69 14.52 31.64
C ILE A 179 -7.64 13.98 30.66
N VAL A 180 -6.40 13.82 31.10
CA VAL A 180 -5.30 13.29 30.26
C VAL A 180 -5.66 11.92 29.68
N GLU A 181 -6.12 11.00 30.51
CA GLU A 181 -6.50 9.64 30.09
C GLU A 181 -7.68 9.68 29.11
N SER A 182 -8.70 10.49 29.39
CA SER A 182 -9.86 10.66 28.49
C SER A 182 -9.52 11.25 27.14
N ILE A 183 -8.54 12.17 27.08
CA ILE A 183 -8.06 12.72 25.81
C ILE A 183 -7.34 11.63 25.01
N ASP A 184 -6.44 10.89 25.66
CA ASP A 184 -5.67 9.83 25.00
C ASP A 184 -6.61 8.73 24.47
N ASP A 185 -7.60 8.29 25.26
CA ASP A 185 -8.60 7.31 24.84
C ASP A 185 -9.45 7.80 23.66
N ALA A 186 -9.98 9.02 23.75
CA ALA A 186 -10.78 9.60 22.67
C ALA A 186 -9.99 9.73 21.37
N ILE A 187 -8.68 10.03 21.45
CA ILE A 187 -7.80 10.06 20.28
C ILE A 187 -7.57 8.65 19.75
N ILE A 188 -7.21 7.68 20.60
CA ILE A 188 -6.93 6.29 20.18
C ILE A 188 -8.16 5.66 19.52
N GLU A 189 -9.35 5.84 20.08
CA GLU A 189 -10.61 5.29 19.57
C GLU A 189 -10.98 5.88 18.20
N ASN A 190 -10.80 7.19 18.03
CA ASN A 190 -11.24 7.89 16.83
C ASN A 190 -10.17 8.02 15.74
N PHE A 191 -8.90 7.74 16.05
CA PHE A 191 -7.81 7.76 15.07
C PHE A 191 -7.85 6.51 14.18
N THR A 192 -8.89 6.45 13.35
CA THR A 192 -9.22 5.33 12.45
C THR A 192 -8.23 5.14 11.30
N ILE A 193 -7.18 5.95 11.20
CA ILE A 193 -6.14 5.85 10.15
C ILE A 193 -5.53 4.45 10.11
N LYS A 194 -5.29 3.82 11.27
CA LYS A 194 -4.83 2.42 11.32
C LYS A 194 -5.80 1.49 10.58
N SER A 195 -7.09 1.59 10.86
CA SER A 195 -8.12 0.79 10.20
C SER A 195 -8.23 1.10 8.69
N THR A 196 -8.09 2.36 8.30
CA THR A 196 -8.10 2.79 6.89
C THR A 196 -6.93 2.21 6.14
N ILE A 197 -5.72 2.32 6.69
CA ILE A 197 -4.50 1.72 6.12
C ILE A 197 -4.67 0.20 5.98
N GLN A 198 -5.16 -0.48 7.03
CA GLN A 198 -5.38 -1.93 7.00
C GLN A 198 -6.38 -2.35 5.90
N LYS A 199 -7.49 -1.62 5.75
CA LYS A 199 -8.47 -1.84 4.67
C LYS A 199 -7.86 -1.61 3.30
N SER A 200 -7.12 -0.52 3.12
CA SER A 200 -6.43 -0.24 1.84
C SER A 200 -5.41 -1.32 1.48
N ILE A 201 -4.70 -1.88 2.47
CA ILE A 201 -3.73 -2.96 2.23
C ILE A 201 -4.40 -4.27 1.85
N GLN A 202 -5.60 -4.54 2.36
CA GLN A 202 -6.35 -5.72 1.96
C GLN A 202 -6.61 -5.74 0.45
N VAL A 203 -6.87 -4.58 -0.16
CA VAL A 203 -7.01 -4.44 -1.62
C VAL A 203 -5.75 -4.88 -2.36
N PHE A 204 -4.57 -4.69 -1.77
CA PHE A 204 -3.30 -5.07 -2.38
C PHE A 204 -2.92 -6.55 -2.16
N LYS A 205 -3.68 -7.31 -1.35
CA LYS A 205 -3.40 -8.73 -1.12
C LYS A 205 -3.90 -9.65 -2.22
N GLU A 206 -4.81 -9.17 -3.07
CA GLU A 206 -5.42 -9.96 -4.14
C GLU A 206 -5.14 -9.34 -5.51
N PRO A 207 -4.83 -10.14 -6.55
CA PRO A 207 -4.69 -9.63 -7.89
C PRO A 207 -6.04 -9.11 -8.41
N ILE A 208 -6.04 -7.89 -8.94
CA ILE A 208 -7.22 -7.26 -9.54
C ILE A 208 -7.37 -7.80 -10.96
N GLN A 209 -8.48 -8.47 -11.26
CA GLN A 209 -8.76 -8.93 -12.62
C GLN A 209 -9.22 -7.74 -13.48
N LEU A 210 -8.42 -7.40 -14.51
CA LEU A 210 -8.70 -6.29 -15.42
C LEU A 210 -9.23 -6.75 -16.78
N ASP A 211 -8.82 -7.95 -17.22
CA ASP A 211 -9.25 -8.53 -18.50
C ASP A 211 -9.70 -9.97 -18.29
N PRO A 212 -10.99 -10.21 -17.99
CA PRO A 212 -11.50 -11.56 -17.79
C PRO A 212 -11.44 -12.42 -19.05
N GLU A 213 -11.54 -11.82 -20.24
CA GLU A 213 -11.59 -12.56 -21.51
C GLU A 213 -10.23 -13.14 -21.89
N ASN A 214 -9.15 -12.39 -21.64
CA ASN A 214 -7.79 -12.81 -21.97
C ASN A 214 -6.91 -13.11 -20.75
N GLY A 215 -7.49 -13.19 -19.55
CA GLY A 215 -6.79 -13.57 -18.32
C GLY A 215 -5.88 -12.49 -17.71
N GLY A 216 -6.14 -11.20 -17.95
CA GLY A 216 -5.31 -10.10 -17.44
C GLY A 216 -5.56 -9.77 -15.96
N TYR A 217 -4.50 -9.84 -15.16
CA TYR A 217 -4.48 -9.51 -13.73
C TYR A 217 -3.46 -8.42 -13.43
N LEU A 218 -3.83 -7.48 -12.55
CA LEU A 218 -2.96 -6.47 -11.97
C LEU A 218 -2.64 -6.83 -10.52
N THR A 219 -1.36 -6.98 -10.20
CA THR A 219 -0.86 -7.14 -8.84
C THR A 219 -0.17 -5.86 -8.39
N LEU A 220 -0.54 -5.38 -7.21
CA LEU A 220 0.06 -4.19 -6.58
C LEU A 220 0.74 -4.64 -5.29
N THR A 221 2.05 -4.46 -5.19
CA THR A 221 2.83 -4.86 -4.01
C THR A 221 3.36 -3.61 -3.30
N PRO A 222 2.73 -3.16 -2.21
CA PRO A 222 3.22 -2.02 -1.43
C PRO A 222 4.55 -2.37 -0.75
N SER A 223 5.46 -1.41 -0.74
CA SER A 223 6.79 -1.54 -0.12
C SER A 223 6.93 -0.63 1.10
N VAL A 224 6.39 0.59 1.01
CA VAL A 224 6.44 1.61 2.06
C VAL A 224 5.13 2.37 2.08
N ILE A 225 4.66 2.71 3.27
CA ILE A 225 3.52 3.58 3.50
C ILE A 225 4.03 4.87 4.13
N LYS A 226 3.60 6.00 3.59
CA LYS A 226 3.93 7.32 4.15
C LYS A 226 2.67 8.02 4.62
N LEU A 227 2.74 8.65 5.77
CA LEU A 227 1.72 9.56 6.27
C LEU A 227 2.22 10.98 6.22
N THR A 228 1.40 11.90 5.71
CA THR A 228 1.70 13.33 5.83
C THR A 228 1.23 13.87 7.16
N SER A 229 1.92 14.90 7.66
CA SER A 229 1.40 15.78 8.71
C SER A 229 -0.04 16.23 8.42
N LEU A 230 -0.86 16.32 9.46
CA LEU A 230 -2.24 16.77 9.34
C LEU A 230 -2.30 18.28 9.09
N LYS A 231 -3.11 18.68 8.11
CA LYS A 231 -3.44 20.08 7.85
C LYS A 231 -4.76 20.41 8.51
N ASN A 232 -4.75 21.46 9.32
CA ASN A 232 -5.89 21.91 10.07
C ASN A 232 -6.90 22.68 9.19
N SER A 233 -8.19 22.49 9.45
CA SER A 233 -9.29 23.25 8.85
C SER A 233 -10.43 23.40 9.86
N LYS A 234 -11.42 24.25 9.58
CA LYS A 234 -12.47 24.61 10.54
C LYS A 234 -13.23 23.41 11.11
N LEU A 235 -13.58 22.42 10.29
CA LEU A 235 -14.42 21.29 10.69
C LEU A 235 -13.66 19.95 10.78
N HIS A 236 -12.52 19.85 10.12
CA HIS A 236 -11.77 18.61 10.03
C HIS A 236 -10.28 18.91 9.88
N SER A 237 -9.45 17.91 10.12
CA SER A 237 -8.05 17.93 9.72
C SER A 237 -7.81 16.87 8.67
N SER A 238 -6.95 17.17 7.69
CA SER A 238 -6.74 16.32 6.51
C SER A 238 -5.29 15.90 6.37
N GLY A 239 -5.08 14.68 5.90
CA GLY A 239 -3.76 14.16 5.60
C GLY A 239 -3.80 13.25 4.38
N LYS A 240 -2.64 12.73 4.03
CA LYS A 240 -2.45 11.81 2.89
C LYS A 240 -1.77 10.54 3.35
N ILE A 241 -2.22 9.43 2.78
CA ILE A 241 -1.57 8.13 2.86
C ILE A 241 -0.96 7.86 1.49
N VAL A 242 0.34 7.64 1.44
CA VAL A 242 1.06 7.37 0.19
C VAL A 242 1.63 5.96 0.22
N PHE A 243 1.27 5.17 -0.78
CA PHE A 243 1.80 3.83 -0.99
C PHE A 243 2.86 3.88 -2.08
N ASP A 244 4.11 3.67 -1.71
CA ASP A 244 5.16 3.35 -2.69
C ASP A 244 5.05 1.86 -3.00
N LEU A 245 4.75 1.51 -4.25
CA LEU A 245 4.43 0.13 -4.63
C LEU A 245 5.05 -0.28 -5.96
N GLN A 246 5.17 -1.59 -6.17
CA GLN A 246 5.46 -2.18 -7.47
C GLN A 246 4.14 -2.63 -8.11
N SER A 247 4.01 -2.47 -9.42
CA SER A 247 2.83 -2.93 -10.15
C SER A 247 3.22 -3.86 -11.28
N LEU A 248 2.51 -4.98 -11.37
CA LEU A 248 2.71 -6.04 -12.35
C LEU A 248 1.37 -6.39 -12.99
N PHE A 249 1.29 -6.28 -14.31
CA PHE A 249 0.21 -6.84 -15.10
C PHE A 249 0.66 -8.19 -15.68
N SER A 250 -0.15 -9.24 -15.53
CA SER A 250 0.12 -10.58 -16.07
C SER A 250 -1.10 -11.24 -16.69
N THR A 251 -0.91 -12.04 -17.74
CA THR A 251 -2.00 -12.81 -18.40
C THR A 251 -2.28 -14.16 -17.75
N ASN A 252 -1.53 -14.52 -16.71
CA ASN A 252 -1.84 -15.60 -15.78
C ASN A 252 -2.19 -15.02 -14.41
N LYS A 253 -3.15 -15.65 -13.72
CA LYS A 253 -3.45 -15.31 -12.32
C LYS A 253 -2.19 -15.55 -11.49
N PRO A 254 -1.60 -14.52 -10.89
CA PRO A 254 -0.39 -14.70 -10.10
C PRO A 254 -0.71 -15.49 -8.83
N VAL A 255 0.14 -16.46 -8.51
CA VAL A 255 0.07 -17.19 -7.24
C VAL A 255 0.68 -16.30 -6.17
N ILE A 256 -0.17 -15.67 -5.36
CA ILE A 256 0.28 -14.92 -4.20
C ILE A 256 0.45 -15.90 -3.04
N HIS A 257 1.64 -15.93 -2.45
CA HIS A 257 1.91 -16.67 -1.21
C HIS A 257 1.73 -15.73 -0.01
N PRO A 258 0.63 -15.83 0.76
CA PRO A 258 0.33 -14.85 1.80
C PRO A 258 1.41 -14.73 2.88
N GLY A 259 2.10 -15.84 3.20
CA GLY A 259 3.21 -15.87 4.17
C GLY A 259 4.48 -15.15 3.74
N LEU A 260 4.58 -14.72 2.47
CA LEU A 260 5.72 -13.96 1.94
C LEU A 260 5.42 -12.46 1.82
N LEU A 261 4.16 -12.04 2.05
CA LEU A 261 3.78 -10.63 2.03
C LEU A 261 4.32 -9.95 3.29
N LYS A 262 5.41 -9.20 3.12
CA LYS A 262 5.93 -8.35 4.19
C LYS A 262 4.95 -7.21 4.45
N THR A 263 4.65 -6.97 5.72
CA THR A 263 3.95 -5.75 6.16
C THR A 263 4.78 -4.54 5.74
N PRO A 264 4.24 -3.62 4.92
CA PRO A 264 4.97 -2.42 4.51
C PRO A 264 5.34 -1.56 5.72
N ALA A 265 6.58 -1.09 5.77
CA ALA A 265 6.99 -0.17 6.82
C ALA A 265 6.24 1.17 6.68
N LEU A 266 5.83 1.74 7.81
CA LEU A 266 5.22 3.05 7.88
C LEU A 266 6.23 4.12 8.28
N ARG A 267 6.11 5.32 7.70
CA ARG A 267 6.88 6.50 8.14
C ARG A 267 6.12 7.79 7.91
N TRP A 268 6.48 8.82 8.66
CA TRP A 268 5.96 10.16 8.44
C TRP A 268 6.83 10.95 7.49
N VAL A 269 6.19 11.82 6.71
CA VAL A 269 6.82 12.77 5.81
C VAL A 269 6.08 14.09 5.90
N GLU A 270 6.77 15.21 5.71
CA GLU A 270 6.12 16.52 5.81
C GLU A 270 5.17 16.75 4.63
N ASN A 271 5.66 16.50 3.42
CA ASN A 271 4.94 16.77 2.18
C ASN A 271 5.20 15.67 1.16
N VAL A 272 4.22 15.51 0.26
CA VAL A 272 4.26 14.58 -0.88
C VAL A 272 3.55 15.24 -2.07
N ASN A 273 3.97 14.87 -3.27
CA ASN A 273 3.27 15.27 -4.49
C ASN A 273 1.86 14.71 -4.47
N ASP A 274 0.89 15.52 -4.88
CA ASP A 274 -0.52 15.11 -4.94
C ASP A 274 -0.83 14.43 -6.27
N THR A 275 -0.10 13.37 -6.59
CA THR A 275 -0.24 12.70 -7.87
C THR A 275 -0.03 11.21 -7.71
N THR A 276 -1.05 10.44 -8.09
CA THR A 276 -0.91 9.00 -8.25
C THR A 276 -0.22 8.71 -9.57
N VAL A 277 0.89 7.98 -9.52
CA VAL A 277 1.67 7.55 -10.69
C VAL A 277 1.77 6.03 -10.66
N LEU A 278 1.01 5.36 -11.53
CA LEU A 278 1.08 3.92 -11.72
C LEU A 278 2.00 3.58 -12.90
N ARG A 279 3.08 2.85 -12.64
CA ARG A 279 4.04 2.39 -13.65
C ARG A 279 3.96 0.88 -13.77
N LEU A 280 3.17 0.43 -14.74
CA LEU A 280 2.90 -0.97 -14.99
C LEU A 280 4.10 -1.67 -15.63
N VAL A 281 4.59 -2.70 -14.95
CA VAL A 281 5.44 -3.72 -15.60
C VAL A 281 4.48 -4.77 -16.18
N THR A 282 4.66 -5.13 -17.44
CA THR A 282 3.75 -6.05 -18.15
C THR A 282 4.47 -7.35 -18.47
N GLN A 283 3.89 -8.48 -18.06
CA GLN A 283 4.35 -9.83 -18.37
C GLN A 283 3.25 -10.57 -19.12
N ILE A 284 3.47 -10.86 -20.40
CA ILE A 284 2.51 -11.55 -21.25
C ILE A 284 3.08 -12.92 -21.58
N ASN A 285 2.33 -13.98 -21.30
CA ASN A 285 2.75 -15.32 -21.68
C ASN A 285 2.63 -15.50 -23.20
N MET A 286 3.63 -16.11 -23.82
CA MET A 286 3.62 -16.39 -25.26
C MET A 286 2.43 -17.29 -25.66
N MET A 287 1.95 -18.15 -24.78
CA MET A 287 0.76 -18.98 -25.03
C MET A 287 -0.50 -18.13 -25.23
N ASP A 288 -0.67 -17.05 -24.45
CA ASP A 288 -1.83 -16.17 -24.55
C ASP A 288 -1.77 -15.31 -25.82
N ILE A 289 -0.56 -14.87 -26.21
CA ILE A 289 -0.32 -14.22 -27.50
C ILE A 289 -0.73 -15.16 -28.64
N ASN A 290 -0.30 -16.43 -28.58
CA ASN A 290 -0.67 -17.42 -29.59
C ASN A 290 -2.18 -17.64 -29.67
N ALA A 291 -2.86 -17.75 -28.53
CA ALA A 291 -4.31 -17.90 -28.49
C ALA A 291 -5.03 -16.70 -29.13
N LEU A 292 -4.62 -15.47 -28.78
CA LEU A 292 -5.19 -14.25 -29.33
C LEU A 292 -4.97 -14.16 -30.84
N VAL A 293 -3.79 -14.51 -31.34
CA VAL A 293 -3.49 -14.46 -32.76
C VAL A 293 -4.25 -15.54 -33.53
N ARG A 294 -4.29 -16.78 -33.05
CA ARG A 294 -5.09 -17.84 -33.68
C ARG A 294 -6.57 -17.44 -33.78
N LYS A 295 -7.16 -16.94 -32.69
CA LYS A 295 -8.53 -16.40 -32.67
C LYS A 295 -8.77 -15.34 -33.76
N ASN A 296 -7.75 -14.55 -34.08
CA ASN A 296 -7.85 -13.43 -35.02
C ASN A 296 -7.42 -13.76 -36.45
N PHE A 297 -6.75 -14.87 -36.72
CA PHE A 297 -6.15 -15.12 -38.04
C PHE A 297 -6.36 -16.55 -38.56
N ASP A 298 -6.53 -17.55 -37.71
CA ASP A 298 -6.76 -18.93 -38.18
C ASP A 298 -8.10 -19.01 -38.94
N GLY A 299 -8.07 -19.65 -40.10
CA GLY A 299 -9.24 -19.81 -40.97
C GLY A 299 -9.66 -18.55 -41.72
N LYS A 300 -8.99 -17.40 -41.52
CA LYS A 300 -9.29 -16.19 -42.26
C LYS A 300 -8.69 -16.25 -43.66
N GLU A 301 -9.49 -15.83 -44.64
CA GLU A 301 -9.07 -15.62 -46.01
C GLU A 301 -8.55 -14.19 -46.19
N PHE A 302 -7.39 -14.09 -46.83
CA PHE A 302 -6.78 -12.83 -47.25
C PHE A 302 -6.77 -12.79 -48.76
N SER A 303 -7.26 -11.69 -49.33
CA SER A 303 -7.29 -11.48 -50.78
C SER A 303 -6.64 -10.16 -51.17
N SER A 304 -5.89 -10.18 -52.27
CA SER A 304 -5.28 -8.99 -52.87
C SER A 304 -5.02 -9.23 -54.35
N GLN A 305 -5.30 -8.23 -55.19
CA GLN A 305 -5.05 -8.27 -56.64
C GLN A 305 -5.59 -9.54 -57.34
N GLY A 306 -6.77 -10.01 -56.93
CA GLY A 306 -7.41 -11.20 -57.51
C GLY A 306 -6.81 -12.54 -57.08
N LYS A 307 -5.91 -12.55 -56.09
CA LYS A 307 -5.36 -13.74 -55.46
C LYS A 307 -5.85 -13.87 -54.03
N SER A 308 -6.07 -15.09 -53.55
CA SER A 308 -6.42 -15.34 -52.15
C SER A 308 -5.74 -16.56 -51.54
N PHE A 309 -5.59 -16.50 -50.23
CA PHE A 309 -5.14 -17.62 -49.42
C PHE A 309 -5.77 -17.59 -48.02
N THR A 310 -5.94 -18.76 -47.43
CA THR A 310 -6.39 -18.94 -46.05
C THR A 310 -5.20 -19.30 -45.17
N MET A 311 -5.13 -18.72 -43.96
CA MET A 311 -4.11 -19.04 -42.96
C MET A 311 -4.57 -20.13 -42.00
N SER A 312 -3.64 -20.97 -41.54
CA SER A 312 -3.87 -22.03 -40.55
C SER A 312 -2.59 -22.36 -39.77
N ASN A 313 -2.73 -23.16 -38.70
CA ASN A 313 -1.61 -23.64 -37.88
C ASN A 313 -0.69 -22.50 -37.40
N ILE A 314 -1.26 -21.34 -37.04
CA ILE A 314 -0.47 -20.17 -36.70
C ILE A 314 0.31 -20.41 -35.41
N LEU A 315 1.59 -20.07 -35.44
CA LEU A 315 2.49 -20.09 -34.29
C LEU A 315 3.32 -18.82 -34.25
N ILE A 316 3.31 -18.15 -33.11
CA ILE A 316 4.20 -17.05 -32.79
C ILE A 316 5.20 -17.51 -31.75
N ASN A 317 6.47 -17.21 -31.99
CA ASN A 317 7.53 -17.28 -31.00
C ASN A 317 8.41 -16.02 -31.06
N CYS A 318 9.35 -15.91 -30.12
CA CYS A 318 10.28 -14.80 -30.03
C CYS A 318 11.69 -15.35 -29.74
N ASP A 319 12.71 -14.82 -30.40
CA ASP A 319 14.12 -15.17 -30.20
C ASP A 319 14.90 -14.04 -29.50
N TYR A 320 14.27 -13.41 -28.50
CA TYR A 320 14.70 -12.21 -27.75
C TYR A 320 14.67 -10.91 -28.53
N GLU A 321 15.11 -10.93 -29.80
CA GLU A 321 15.16 -9.72 -30.62
C GLU A 321 13.99 -9.62 -31.59
N ASN A 322 13.55 -10.74 -32.16
CA ASN A 322 12.52 -10.75 -33.19
C ASN A 322 11.33 -11.61 -32.77
N ILE A 323 10.14 -11.14 -33.14
CA ILE A 323 8.96 -11.97 -33.19
C ILE A 323 8.98 -12.71 -34.53
N ARG A 324 8.74 -14.02 -34.48
CA ARG A 324 8.58 -14.87 -35.66
C ARG A 324 7.17 -15.46 -35.65
N PHE A 325 6.45 -15.18 -36.74
CA PHE A 325 5.11 -15.68 -37.04
C PHE A 325 5.22 -16.73 -38.13
N VAL A 326 4.72 -17.93 -37.87
CA VAL A 326 4.75 -19.07 -38.77
C VAL A 326 3.32 -19.53 -39.01
N THR A 327 2.93 -19.68 -40.27
CA THR A 327 1.59 -20.14 -40.64
C THR A 327 1.63 -21.01 -41.89
N ASP A 328 0.72 -21.98 -41.98
CA ASP A 328 0.43 -22.68 -43.22
C ASP A 328 -0.61 -21.87 -44.02
N ILE A 329 -0.33 -21.64 -45.30
CA ILE A 329 -1.26 -20.99 -46.23
C ILE A 329 -1.77 -21.98 -47.29
N LYS A 330 -3.04 -21.82 -47.68
CA LYS A 330 -3.70 -22.62 -48.71
C LYS A 330 -4.55 -21.74 -49.63
N GLY A 331 -4.53 -21.98 -50.94
CA GLY A 331 -5.30 -21.22 -51.94
C GLY A 331 -4.53 -21.11 -53.25
N ASP A 332 -4.39 -19.88 -53.76
CA ASP A 332 -3.54 -19.58 -54.93
C ASP A 332 -2.06 -19.92 -54.72
N ALA A 333 -1.62 -19.99 -53.45
CA ALA A 333 -0.31 -20.47 -53.05
C ALA A 333 -0.45 -21.45 -51.88
N ASN A 334 0.35 -22.51 -51.90
CA ASN A 334 0.33 -23.55 -50.88
C ASN A 334 1.74 -23.73 -50.28
N GLY A 335 1.85 -23.58 -48.96
CA GLY A 335 3.14 -23.65 -48.30
C GLY A 335 3.12 -23.11 -46.89
N THR A 336 4.30 -22.91 -46.32
CA THR A 336 4.50 -22.32 -45.00
C THR A 336 5.09 -20.92 -45.16
N LEU A 337 4.36 -19.92 -44.66
CA LEU A 337 4.78 -18.53 -44.58
C LEU A 337 5.43 -18.26 -43.23
N ILE A 338 6.60 -17.63 -43.26
CA ILE A 338 7.37 -17.25 -42.08
C ILE A 338 7.63 -15.76 -42.17
N LEU A 339 7.10 -15.00 -41.21
CA LEU A 339 7.34 -13.57 -41.05
C LEU A 339 8.21 -13.37 -39.82
N THR A 340 9.30 -12.62 -39.95
CA THR A 340 10.19 -12.30 -38.82
C THR A 340 10.36 -10.79 -38.73
N GLY A 341 10.34 -10.20 -37.55
CA GLY A 341 10.62 -8.78 -37.40
C GLY A 341 10.69 -8.32 -35.95
N LYS A 342 11.05 -7.06 -35.74
CA LYS A 342 11.31 -6.50 -34.41
C LYS A 342 10.02 -5.96 -33.78
N PRO A 343 9.64 -6.42 -32.57
CA PRO A 343 8.50 -5.85 -31.86
C PRO A 343 8.81 -4.43 -31.39
N LYS A 344 7.84 -3.53 -31.53
CA LYS A 344 7.91 -2.17 -31.04
C LYS A 344 6.58 -1.73 -30.47
N TYR A 345 6.63 -1.13 -29.28
CA TYR A 345 5.46 -0.52 -28.67
C TYR A 345 5.22 0.87 -29.27
N ASP A 346 4.05 1.06 -29.85
CA ASP A 346 3.58 2.35 -30.36
C ASP A 346 2.78 3.08 -29.26
N LYS A 347 3.39 4.12 -28.69
CA LYS A 347 2.79 4.91 -27.60
C LYS A 347 1.54 5.71 -28.01
N LYS A 348 1.34 5.98 -29.30
CA LYS A 348 0.18 6.77 -29.77
C LYS A 348 -1.06 5.91 -29.90
N SER A 349 -0.87 4.70 -30.43
CA SER A 349 -1.98 3.74 -30.63
C SER A 349 -2.13 2.75 -29.48
N ASN A 350 -1.20 2.71 -28.53
CA ASN A 350 -1.12 1.70 -27.46
C ASN A 350 -1.14 0.26 -28.01
N THR A 351 -0.44 0.03 -29.12
CA THR A 351 -0.34 -1.28 -29.77
C THR A 351 1.11 -1.74 -29.88
N PHE A 352 1.32 -3.05 -29.91
CA PHE A 352 2.58 -3.63 -30.37
C PHE A 352 2.52 -3.83 -31.88
N LYS A 353 3.54 -3.34 -32.58
CA LYS A 353 3.73 -3.50 -34.02
C LYS A 353 5.03 -4.23 -34.28
N THR A 354 5.10 -4.87 -35.44
CA THR A 354 6.34 -5.48 -35.93
C THR A 354 6.95 -4.56 -36.99
N GLU A 355 8.17 -4.09 -36.76
CA GLU A 355 8.95 -3.33 -37.74
C GLU A 355 10.00 -4.24 -38.41
N ASN A 356 10.51 -3.81 -39.57
CA ASN A 356 11.53 -4.53 -40.34
C ASN A 356 11.14 -5.99 -40.60
N ILE A 357 9.98 -6.19 -41.25
CA ILE A 357 9.43 -7.52 -41.51
C ILE A 357 10.18 -8.17 -42.68
N ASP A 358 10.84 -9.28 -42.39
CA ASP A 358 11.40 -10.21 -43.36
C ASP A 358 10.41 -11.34 -43.64
N ILE A 359 10.28 -11.70 -44.93
CA ILE A 359 9.32 -12.70 -45.41
C ILE A 359 10.08 -13.88 -46.01
N ALA A 360 9.79 -15.08 -45.53
CA ALA A 360 10.25 -16.32 -46.14
C ALA A 360 9.05 -17.23 -46.43
N PHE A 361 9.00 -17.78 -47.64
CA PHE A 361 7.94 -18.70 -48.05
C PHE A 361 8.54 -20.03 -48.50
N LYS A 362 8.07 -21.11 -47.88
CA LYS A 362 8.45 -22.48 -48.23
C LYS A 362 7.28 -23.16 -48.91
N THR A 363 7.36 -23.36 -50.22
CA THR A 363 6.35 -24.09 -50.98
C THR A 363 6.32 -25.55 -50.52
N LYS A 364 5.11 -26.10 -50.37
CA LYS A 364 4.94 -27.56 -50.28
C LYS A 364 5.03 -28.09 -51.72
N LYS A 365 5.99 -28.99 -51.97
CA LYS A 365 6.12 -29.67 -53.28
C LYS A 365 4.95 -30.60 -53.51
#